data_AF-A0A256ZH52-F1
#
_entry.id   AF-A0A256ZH52-F1
#
_cell.length_a   1.000
_cell.length_b   1.000
_cell.length_c   1.000
_cell.angle_alpha   90.00
_cell.angle_beta   90.00
_cell.angle_gamma   90.00
#
_symmetry.space_group_name_H-M   'P 1'
#
loop_
_entity.id
_entity.type
_entity.pdbx_description
1 polymer ?
#
loop_
_entity_poly.entity_id
_entity_poly.type
_entity_poly.pdbx_seq_one_letter_code
_entity_poly.pdbx_strand_id
1 'polypeptide(L)'
;MTVELYTPGHGLYTDTLILYGLTLPLCEVLGQQEGEIPAELIRAWSVGGFYRLEVQVADYDELADLIASYVADIEDRMAGELTRGPLGFFTEGDVGVFLQALTDTGGLADYLRRLSTPGHAERAGEGREGRGRWKTVKLPLMPVAGKYLHRDLTEASRYPQAPYKACGYCCALAALGLLEASFPILGRGREWNRVITILAFDGFTDARYFDLLAAYHIRDWEEFYRKLMAVAAAAQLPLRVLMKLVVALFSPGLVRAMAVAQARWRVLGANLAGRPKAPQVRGYQELEITALVHGLDTLYERGFMAFSELFPLVRALIEAGEVDALESFLDFVAIRSLRDLYLFARGAFSTLERMRTGREPEKRKLWGEAARRVRECQKAASLLLTA
;
A
#
# COMPACT_ATOMS: atom_id res chain seq x y z
N MET A 1 23.38 -10.35 17.37
CA MET A 1 22.40 -10.41 18.47
C MET A 1 21.02 -10.23 17.84
N THR A 2 19.93 -10.19 18.61
CA THR A 2 18.59 -9.95 18.06
C THR A 2 17.93 -8.84 18.86
N VAL A 3 17.53 -7.78 18.17
CA VAL A 3 16.75 -6.68 18.72
C VAL A 3 15.27 -6.99 18.52
N GLU A 4 14.49 -6.81 19.58
CA GLU A 4 13.04 -7.02 19.57
C GLU A 4 12.33 -5.67 19.65
N LEU A 5 11.33 -5.46 18.78
CA LEU A 5 10.57 -4.22 18.68
C LEU A 5 9.08 -4.51 18.57
N TYR A 6 8.28 -3.55 18.99
CA TYR A 6 6.84 -3.55 18.81
C TYR A 6 6.42 -2.24 18.16
N THR A 7 5.53 -2.29 17.18
CA THR A 7 4.94 -1.06 16.66
C THR A 7 4.06 -0.39 17.72
N PRO A 8 3.86 0.93 17.67
CA PRO A 8 3.39 1.69 18.83
C PRO A 8 1.96 1.41 19.31
N GLY A 9 1.09 0.85 18.47
CA GLY A 9 -0.32 0.64 18.79
C GLY A 9 -1.21 1.84 18.45
N HIS A 10 -0.95 2.50 17.32
CA HIS A 10 -1.81 3.56 16.77
C HIS A 10 -2.99 3.01 15.96
N GLY A 11 -3.02 1.72 15.70
CA GLY A 11 -4.00 1.03 14.88
C GLY A 11 -3.38 0.56 13.56
N LEU A 12 -3.99 -0.47 12.98
CA LEU A 12 -3.42 -1.28 11.92
C LEU A 12 -2.80 -0.47 10.78
N TYR A 13 -3.47 0.59 10.29
CA TYR A 13 -2.93 1.41 9.19
C TYR A 13 -1.61 2.09 9.56
N THR A 14 -1.57 2.80 10.68
CA THR A 14 -0.39 3.56 11.10
C THR A 14 0.72 2.63 11.57
N ASP A 15 0.38 1.56 12.29
CA ASP A 15 1.35 0.54 12.69
C ASP A 15 1.95 -0.20 11.49
N THR A 16 1.18 -0.41 10.42
CA THR A 16 1.68 -0.99 9.16
C THR A 16 2.67 -0.04 8.47
N LEU A 17 2.39 1.26 8.46
CA LEU A 17 3.36 2.25 7.95
C LEU A 17 4.64 2.24 8.79
N ILE A 18 4.53 2.23 10.12
CA ILE A 18 5.71 2.22 11.00
C ILE A 18 6.51 0.93 10.83
N LEU A 19 5.84 -0.21 10.67
CA LEU A 19 6.47 -1.48 10.34
C LEU A 19 7.37 -1.32 9.11
N TYR A 20 6.84 -0.79 8.00
CA TYR A 20 7.63 -0.60 6.78
C TYR A 20 8.73 0.44 6.92
N GLY A 21 8.50 1.50 7.69
CA GLY A 21 9.52 2.50 8.02
C GLY A 21 10.67 1.92 8.87
N LEU A 22 10.46 0.81 9.57
CA LEU A 22 11.51 0.09 10.30
C LEU A 22 12.21 -0.95 9.42
N THR A 23 11.48 -1.68 8.57
CA THR A 23 12.01 -2.86 7.87
C THR A 23 12.64 -2.55 6.52
N LEU A 24 12.05 -1.66 5.72
CA LEU A 24 12.50 -1.42 4.34
C LEU A 24 13.86 -0.71 4.26
N PRO A 25 14.19 0.27 5.14
CA PRO A 25 15.55 0.84 5.18
C PRO A 25 16.64 -0.22 5.38
N LEU A 26 16.37 -1.22 6.22
CA LEU A 26 17.32 -2.31 6.48
C LEU A 26 17.53 -3.17 5.24
N CYS A 27 16.44 -3.47 4.52
CA CYS A 27 16.54 -4.28 3.31
C CYS A 27 17.38 -3.56 2.25
N GLU A 28 17.18 -2.26 2.08
CA GLU A 28 17.95 -1.46 1.12
C GLU A 28 19.43 -1.35 1.50
N VAL A 29 19.75 -1.00 2.75
CA VAL A 29 21.14 -0.81 3.17
C VAL A 29 21.92 -2.13 3.18
N LEU A 30 21.35 -3.19 3.73
CA LEU A 30 22.04 -4.48 3.85
C LEU A 30 22.01 -5.28 2.54
N GLY A 31 20.94 -5.16 1.74
CA GLY A 31 20.86 -5.76 0.41
C GLY A 31 21.94 -5.23 -0.53
N GLN A 32 22.29 -3.94 -0.44
CA GLN A 32 23.41 -3.36 -1.18
C GLN A 32 24.79 -3.88 -0.75
N GLN A 33 24.93 -4.29 0.51
CA GLN A 33 26.20 -4.77 1.07
C GLN A 33 26.43 -6.27 0.83
N GLU A 34 25.37 -7.09 0.96
CA GLU A 34 25.48 -8.55 1.02
C GLU A 34 24.90 -9.27 -0.22
N GLY A 35 24.16 -8.56 -1.08
CA GLY A 35 23.59 -9.08 -2.32
C GLY A 35 22.31 -9.89 -2.14
N GLU A 36 22.29 -10.89 -1.26
CA GLU A 36 21.08 -11.65 -0.89
C GLU A 36 20.84 -11.55 0.61
N ILE A 37 19.65 -11.08 0.99
CA ILE A 37 19.31 -10.83 2.40
C ILE A 37 18.93 -12.15 3.08
N PRO A 38 19.57 -12.51 4.21
CA PRO A 38 19.19 -13.69 4.97
C PRO A 38 17.73 -13.61 5.45
N ALA A 39 16.98 -14.70 5.29
CA ALA A 39 15.57 -14.76 5.70
C ALA A 39 15.40 -14.45 7.20
N GLU A 40 16.39 -14.80 8.03
CA GLU A 40 16.32 -14.55 9.46
C GLU A 40 16.65 -13.11 9.88
N LEU A 41 17.08 -12.23 8.95
CA LEU A 41 17.43 -10.83 9.26
C LEU A 41 16.27 -10.09 9.91
N ILE A 42 15.06 -10.28 9.38
CA ILE A 42 13.82 -9.66 9.86
C ILE A 42 12.78 -10.75 9.99
N ARG A 43 12.13 -10.79 11.14
CA ARG A 43 10.98 -11.66 11.41
C ARG A 43 9.88 -10.81 12.01
N ALA A 44 8.69 -10.84 11.43
CA ALA A 44 7.59 -9.99 11.85
C ALA A 44 6.31 -10.80 12.08
N TRP A 45 5.63 -10.49 13.19
CA TRP A 45 4.35 -11.09 13.58
C TRP A 45 3.31 -10.00 13.80
N SER A 46 2.08 -10.22 13.31
CA SER A 46 0.93 -9.44 13.74
C SER A 46 0.42 -9.95 15.09
N VAL A 47 0.25 -9.05 16.04
CA VAL A 47 -0.20 -9.32 17.41
C VAL A 47 -1.30 -8.33 17.76
N GLY A 48 -2.56 -8.73 17.62
CA GLY A 48 -3.70 -7.95 18.13
C GLY A 48 -3.85 -6.53 17.54
N GLY A 49 -3.44 -6.31 16.28
CA GLY A 49 -3.59 -5.02 15.59
C GLY A 49 -2.34 -4.12 15.59
N PHE A 50 -1.24 -4.59 16.16
CA PHE A 50 0.12 -4.04 16.02
C PHE A 50 1.09 -5.16 15.64
N TYR A 51 2.36 -4.84 15.40
CA TYR A 51 3.37 -5.81 14.98
C TYR A 51 4.47 -5.99 16.02
N ARG A 52 4.97 -7.21 16.14
CA ARG A 52 6.21 -7.59 16.82
C ARG A 52 7.27 -7.88 15.77
N LEU A 53 8.48 -7.36 15.96
CA LEU A 53 9.62 -7.59 15.09
C LEU A 53 10.80 -8.16 15.88
N GLU A 54 11.50 -9.10 15.26
CA GLU A 54 12.85 -9.51 15.63
C GLU A 54 13.78 -9.14 14.47
N VAL A 55 14.84 -8.38 14.76
CA VAL A 55 15.81 -7.90 13.77
C VAL A 55 17.21 -8.33 14.19
N GLN A 56 17.96 -8.95 13.27
CA GLN A 56 19.35 -9.37 13.53
C GLN A 56 20.33 -8.22 13.33
N VAL A 57 20.60 -7.51 14.42
CA VAL A 57 21.61 -6.46 14.56
C VAL A 57 22.29 -6.60 15.93
N ALA A 58 23.41 -5.91 16.15
CA ALA A 58 24.13 -5.89 17.41
C ALA A 58 23.28 -5.25 18.52
N ASP A 59 22.72 -4.08 18.26
CA ASP A 59 21.93 -3.31 19.23
C ASP A 59 20.98 -2.29 18.55
N TYR A 60 20.33 -1.47 19.37
CA TYR A 60 19.41 -0.43 18.91
C TYR A 60 20.14 0.77 18.27
N ASP A 61 21.43 0.96 18.55
CA ASP A 61 22.23 2.04 17.98
C ASP A 61 22.57 1.70 16.52
N GLU A 62 23.01 0.46 16.25
CA GLU A 62 23.20 -0.01 14.86
C GLU A 62 21.91 0.08 14.05
N LEU A 63 20.77 -0.31 14.63
CA LEU A 63 19.48 -0.18 13.96
C LEU A 63 19.14 1.29 13.62
N ALA A 64 19.40 2.21 14.56
CA ALA A 64 19.18 3.63 14.33
C ALA A 64 20.10 4.18 13.24
N ASP A 65 21.37 3.78 13.23
CA ASP A 65 22.35 4.19 12.24
C ASP A 65 21.99 3.71 10.83
N LEU A 66 21.50 2.46 10.68
CA LEU A 66 21.03 1.95 9.39
C LEU A 66 19.85 2.75 8.85
N ILE A 67 18.85 3.06 9.69
CA ILE A 67 17.69 3.88 9.29
C ILE A 67 18.13 5.31 8.96
N ALA A 68 18.99 5.91 9.79
CA ALA A 68 19.46 7.28 9.60
C ALA A 68 20.30 7.43 8.32
N SER A 69 21.20 6.47 8.04
CA SER A 69 22.00 6.43 6.82
C SER A 69 21.10 6.34 5.59
N TYR A 70 20.13 5.41 5.60
CA TYR A 70 19.17 5.28 4.52
C TYR A 70 18.42 6.59 4.26
N VAL A 71 17.90 7.22 5.32
CA VAL A 71 17.13 8.47 5.22
C VAL A 71 17.99 9.62 4.72
N ALA A 72 19.26 9.70 5.11
CA ALA A 72 20.20 10.68 4.57
C ALA A 72 20.40 10.51 3.06
N ASP A 73 20.49 9.26 2.58
CA ASP A 73 20.67 8.97 1.15
C ASP A 73 19.42 9.30 0.31
N ILE A 74 18.22 9.25 0.90
CA ILE A 74 16.95 9.52 0.22
C ILE A 74 16.32 10.87 0.58
N GLU A 75 17.05 11.78 1.22
CA GLU A 75 16.53 13.06 1.74
C GLU A 75 15.75 13.85 0.66
N ASP A 76 16.37 14.05 -0.50
CA ASP A 76 15.77 14.78 -1.63
C ASP A 76 14.51 14.09 -2.16
N ARG A 77 14.51 12.74 -2.20
CA ARG A 77 13.35 11.96 -2.63
C ARG A 77 12.21 12.12 -1.63
N MET A 78 12.50 11.99 -0.33
CA MET A 78 11.52 12.17 0.72
C MET A 78 10.91 13.59 0.69
N ALA A 79 11.74 14.61 0.52
CA ALA A 79 11.31 15.99 0.33
C ALA A 79 10.42 16.16 -0.92
N GLY A 80 10.87 15.66 -2.08
CA GLY A 80 10.14 15.77 -3.34
C GLY A 80 8.79 15.07 -3.31
N GLU A 81 8.77 13.79 -2.91
CA GLU A 81 7.58 12.93 -2.96
C GLU A 81 6.52 13.34 -1.95
N LEU A 82 6.91 13.61 -0.69
CA LEU A 82 5.97 13.95 0.38
C LEU A 82 5.44 15.40 0.27
N THR A 83 6.12 16.28 -0.47
CA THR A 83 5.67 17.67 -0.65
C THR A 83 5.03 17.95 -2.01
N ARG A 84 5.58 17.47 -3.12
CA ARG A 84 5.12 17.86 -4.47
C ARG A 84 4.75 16.66 -5.35
N GLY A 85 5.37 15.51 -5.11
CA GLY A 85 5.16 14.27 -5.87
C GLY A 85 3.83 13.56 -5.57
N PRO A 86 3.69 12.29 -6.00
CA PRO A 86 2.58 11.36 -5.69
C PRO A 86 2.12 11.24 -4.23
N LEU A 87 2.94 11.66 -3.27
CA LEU A 87 2.61 11.69 -1.84
C LEU A 87 2.61 13.10 -1.23
N GLY A 88 2.39 14.13 -2.05
CA GLY A 88 2.36 15.56 -1.74
C GLY A 88 1.35 16.02 -0.67
N PHE A 89 1.31 15.38 0.50
CA PHE A 89 0.44 15.63 1.63
C PHE A 89 1.03 16.57 2.69
N PHE A 90 2.34 16.75 2.67
CA PHE A 90 3.11 17.36 3.76
C PHE A 90 3.74 18.69 3.33
N THR A 91 3.85 19.65 4.24
CA THR A 91 4.61 20.88 3.99
C THR A 91 6.10 20.61 4.16
N GLU A 92 6.95 21.48 3.62
CA GLU A 92 8.41 21.37 3.79
C GLU A 92 8.81 21.35 5.27
N GLY A 93 8.12 22.12 6.13
CA GLY A 93 8.34 22.10 7.58
C GLY A 93 7.94 20.78 8.26
N ASP A 94 6.92 20.07 7.74
CA ASP A 94 6.60 18.74 8.26
C ASP A 94 7.68 17.73 7.89
N VAL A 95 8.16 17.78 6.65
CA VAL A 95 9.19 16.85 6.16
C VAL A 95 10.53 17.11 6.84
N GLY A 96 10.92 18.38 7.04
CA GLY A 96 12.13 18.72 7.80
C GLY A 96 12.11 18.17 9.24
N VAL A 97 10.94 18.14 9.88
CA VAL A 97 10.78 17.49 11.19
C VAL A 97 10.98 15.98 11.11
N PHE A 98 10.46 15.33 10.07
CA PHE A 98 10.60 13.89 9.89
C PHE A 98 12.06 13.51 9.65
N LEU A 99 12.73 14.23 8.74
CA LEU A 99 14.15 14.07 8.45
C LEU A 99 14.98 14.25 9.72
N GLN A 100 14.78 15.35 10.46
CA GLN A 100 15.49 15.58 11.72
C GLN A 100 15.29 14.45 12.74
N ALA A 101 14.06 13.93 12.87
CA ALA A 101 13.79 12.84 13.80
C ALA A 101 14.41 11.50 13.36
N LEU A 102 14.54 11.26 12.05
CA LEU A 102 15.08 10.01 11.52
C LEU A 102 16.61 10.04 11.42
N THR A 103 17.23 11.22 11.32
CA THR A 103 18.70 11.37 11.25
C THR A 103 19.36 11.67 12.61
N ASP A 104 18.58 12.00 13.64
CA ASP A 104 19.04 12.04 15.04
C ASP A 104 19.21 10.62 15.58
N THR A 105 20.36 9.99 15.29
CA THR A 105 20.66 8.59 15.64
C THR A 105 20.50 8.30 17.12
N GLY A 106 21.00 9.18 18.00
CA GLY A 106 20.88 9.02 19.45
C GLY A 106 19.43 9.04 19.93
N GLY A 107 18.64 10.01 19.48
CA GLY A 107 17.22 10.10 19.84
C GLY A 107 16.38 8.97 19.23
N LEU A 108 16.74 8.52 18.02
CA LEU A 108 16.12 7.38 17.35
C LEU A 108 16.42 6.07 18.09
N ALA A 109 17.68 5.81 18.47
CA ALA A 109 18.06 4.64 19.25
C ALA A 109 17.29 4.57 20.59
N ASP A 110 17.19 5.70 21.30
CA ASP A 110 16.37 5.80 22.52
C ASP A 110 14.89 5.54 22.27
N TYR A 111 14.36 6.00 21.14
CA TYR A 111 13.00 5.69 20.74
C TYR A 111 12.81 4.20 20.43
N LEU A 112 13.71 3.58 19.67
CA LEU A 112 13.67 2.16 19.35
C LEU A 112 13.77 1.29 20.60
N ARG A 113 14.63 1.65 21.56
CA ARG A 113 14.69 0.99 22.90
C ARG A 113 13.33 1.04 23.61
N ARG A 114 12.58 2.15 23.50
CA ARG A 114 11.22 2.24 24.09
C ARG A 114 10.20 1.36 23.37
N LEU A 115 10.44 0.99 22.12
CA LEU A 115 9.63 0.04 21.37
C LEU A 115 9.90 -1.42 21.72
N SER A 116 10.93 -1.73 22.53
CA SER A 116 11.16 -3.09 23.06
C SER A 116 10.03 -3.63 23.93
N THR A 117 9.13 -2.76 24.39
CA THR A 117 7.94 -3.12 25.16
C THR A 117 6.68 -2.74 24.37
N PRO A 118 5.68 -3.63 24.22
CA PRO A 118 4.47 -3.38 23.44
C PRO A 118 3.59 -2.29 24.05
N GLY A 119 2.94 -1.44 23.24
CA GLY A 119 1.99 -0.41 23.70
C GLY A 119 2.61 0.98 23.95
N HIS A 120 3.53 1.42 23.08
CA HIS A 120 4.18 2.74 23.20
C HIS A 120 3.16 3.89 23.24
N ALA A 121 2.16 3.87 22.35
CA ALA A 121 1.16 4.92 22.25
C ALA A 121 0.40 5.13 23.58
N GLU A 122 0.02 4.02 24.23
CA GLU A 122 -0.65 4.05 25.54
C GLU A 122 0.29 4.57 26.63
N ARG A 123 1.51 4.03 26.74
CA ARG A 123 2.49 4.45 27.76
C ARG A 123 2.91 5.92 27.62
N ALA A 124 2.97 6.42 26.40
CA ALA A 124 3.33 7.81 26.12
C ALA A 124 2.14 8.78 26.26
N GLY A 125 0.92 8.29 26.52
CA GLY A 125 -0.28 9.10 26.60
C GLY A 125 -0.62 9.78 25.26
N GLU A 126 -0.36 9.07 24.16
CA GLU A 126 -0.74 9.47 22.81
C GLU A 126 -2.21 9.14 22.53
N GLY A 127 -2.76 9.65 21.43
CA GLY A 127 -4.15 9.40 21.04
C GLY A 127 -5.02 10.64 20.91
N ARG A 128 -6.34 10.40 20.82
CA ARG A 128 -7.35 11.48 20.83
C ARG A 128 -7.34 12.09 22.23
N GLU A 129 -7.15 13.41 22.32
CA GLU A 129 -6.99 14.18 23.57
C GLU A 129 -5.58 14.20 24.20
N GLY A 130 -4.55 13.69 23.50
CA GLY A 130 -3.16 13.83 23.94
C GLY A 130 -2.79 15.28 24.31
N ARG A 131 -2.10 15.48 25.44
CA ARG A 131 -1.76 16.82 25.96
C ARG A 131 -0.42 17.33 25.45
N GLY A 132 -0.36 18.63 25.08
CA GLY A 132 0.80 19.53 25.06
C GLY A 132 2.06 19.20 24.24
N ARG A 133 2.62 17.99 24.34
CA ARG A 133 3.95 17.63 23.83
C ARG A 133 3.93 17.00 22.42
N TRP A 134 2.82 16.39 22.05
CA TRP A 134 2.70 15.54 20.86
C TRP A 134 2.19 16.31 19.65
N LYS A 135 2.57 15.88 18.44
CA LYS A 135 2.15 16.51 17.19
C LYS A 135 0.85 15.89 16.70
N THR A 136 -0.01 16.71 16.10
CA THR A 136 -1.24 16.22 15.46
C THR A 136 -0.88 15.34 14.27
N VAL A 137 -1.34 14.09 14.28
CA VAL A 137 -1.10 13.14 13.20
C VAL A 137 -1.92 13.58 11.97
N LYS A 138 -1.26 13.61 10.80
CA LYS A 138 -1.94 13.93 9.54
C LYS A 138 -2.69 12.72 9.01
N LEU A 139 -3.84 12.97 8.39
CA LEU A 139 -4.72 11.93 7.85
C LEU A 139 -4.06 10.90 6.91
N PRO A 140 -3.06 11.22 6.06
CA PRO A 140 -2.38 10.21 5.26
C PRO A 140 -1.62 9.17 6.09
N LEU A 141 -1.21 9.51 7.31
CA LEU A 141 -0.56 8.60 8.25
C LEU A 141 -1.56 7.84 9.10
N MET A 142 -2.77 8.39 9.27
CA MET A 142 -3.84 7.79 10.07
C MET A 142 -5.22 8.21 9.54
N PRO A 143 -5.74 7.58 8.47
CA PRO A 143 -7.04 7.96 7.89
C PRO A 143 -8.18 7.83 8.91
N VAL A 144 -8.07 6.87 9.84
CA VAL A 144 -9.02 6.63 10.94
C VAL A 144 -8.98 7.70 12.05
N ALA A 145 -8.00 8.61 12.04
CA ALA A 145 -7.98 9.78 12.92
C ALA A 145 -8.97 10.88 12.50
N GLY A 146 -9.63 10.72 11.35
CA GLY A 146 -10.63 11.65 10.83
C GLY A 146 -11.84 11.88 11.74
N LYS A 147 -12.66 12.87 11.34
CA LYS A 147 -13.96 13.15 11.93
C LYS A 147 -14.93 12.06 11.49
N TYR A 148 -15.30 11.17 12.40
CA TYR A 148 -16.31 10.15 12.16
C TYR A 148 -17.46 10.36 13.15
N LEU A 149 -18.67 10.42 12.64
CA LEU A 149 -19.90 10.48 13.45
C LEU A 149 -20.10 9.10 14.07
N HIS A 150 -19.80 8.95 15.35
CA HIS A 150 -19.95 7.68 16.10
C HIS A 150 -21.09 7.72 17.13
N ARG A 151 -21.80 8.85 17.28
CA ARG A 151 -22.97 8.98 18.15
C ARG A 151 -24.22 9.21 17.33
N ASP A 152 -25.34 8.74 17.86
CA ASP A 152 -26.67 8.94 17.29
C ASP A 152 -26.87 10.43 16.97
N LEU A 153 -27.25 10.72 15.72
CA LEU A 153 -27.46 12.07 15.19
C LEU A 153 -28.60 12.80 15.94
N THR A 154 -29.37 12.06 16.73
CA THR A 154 -30.45 12.59 17.57
C THR A 154 -29.96 13.21 18.88
N GLU A 155 -28.76 12.88 19.37
CA GLU A 155 -28.30 13.27 20.72
C GLU A 155 -27.24 14.39 20.74
N ALA A 156 -26.47 14.57 19.66
CA ALA A 156 -25.37 15.55 19.63
C ALA A 156 -25.38 16.38 18.33
N SER A 157 -25.73 17.67 18.46
CA SER A 157 -25.75 18.62 17.34
C SER A 157 -24.35 19.04 16.86
N ARG A 158 -23.30 18.81 17.66
CA ARG A 158 -21.90 19.14 17.34
C ARG A 158 -20.93 18.14 17.97
N TYR A 159 -19.90 17.74 17.21
CA TYR A 159 -18.83 16.87 17.69
C TYR A 159 -17.61 17.69 18.15
N PRO A 160 -17.15 17.53 19.41
CA PRO A 160 -15.95 18.20 19.89
C PRO A 160 -14.71 17.67 19.16
N GLN A 161 -13.96 18.58 18.53
CA GLN A 161 -12.77 18.24 17.76
C GLN A 161 -11.61 17.88 18.70
N ALA A 162 -11.32 16.59 18.88
CA ALA A 162 -10.10 16.12 19.52
C ALA A 162 -9.11 15.64 18.43
N PRO A 163 -8.00 16.36 18.18
CA PRO A 163 -6.96 15.84 17.28
C PRO A 163 -6.33 14.58 17.87
N TYR A 164 -6.01 13.62 17.00
CA TYR A 164 -5.14 12.51 17.38
C TYR A 164 -3.70 13.02 17.40
N LYS A 165 -2.98 12.78 18.51
CA LYS A 165 -1.58 13.19 18.63
C LYS A 165 -0.67 12.01 18.86
N ALA A 166 0.53 12.07 18.27
CA ALA A 166 1.59 11.07 18.44
C ALA A 166 2.97 11.73 18.57
N CYS A 167 3.98 10.99 19.02
CA CYS A 167 5.35 11.51 19.08
C CYS A 167 5.96 11.72 17.68
N GLY A 168 7.04 12.51 17.63
CA GLY A 168 7.74 12.84 16.39
C GLY A 168 8.27 11.61 15.65
N TYR A 169 8.83 10.64 16.38
CA TYR A 169 9.38 9.41 15.80
C TYR A 169 8.29 8.50 15.23
N CYS A 170 7.14 8.32 15.91
CA CYS A 170 5.99 7.61 15.34
C CYS A 170 5.55 8.22 14.00
N CYS A 171 5.45 9.56 13.95
CA CYS A 171 5.04 10.24 12.73
C CYS A 171 6.09 10.13 11.62
N ALA A 172 7.37 10.23 11.97
CA ALA A 172 8.47 10.17 11.02
C ALA A 172 8.63 8.76 10.41
N LEU A 173 8.61 7.71 11.23
CA LEU A 173 8.63 6.33 10.75
C LEU A 173 7.39 5.99 9.92
N ALA A 174 6.20 6.46 10.31
CA ALA A 174 5.00 6.29 9.51
C ALA A 174 5.11 7.04 8.15
N ALA A 175 5.73 8.21 8.12
CA ALA A 175 5.95 8.96 6.88
C ALA A 175 6.99 8.27 5.98
N LEU A 176 8.04 7.68 6.57
CA LEU A 176 9.01 6.86 5.85
C LEU A 176 8.34 5.62 5.25
N GLY A 177 7.55 4.86 6.03
CA GLY A 177 6.81 3.73 5.49
C GLY A 177 5.74 4.12 4.46
N LEU A 178 5.16 5.33 4.56
CA LEU A 178 4.27 5.86 3.53
C LEU A 178 5.04 6.11 2.22
N LEU A 179 6.27 6.60 2.30
CA LEU A 179 7.13 6.78 1.13
C LEU A 179 7.53 5.43 0.51
N GLU A 180 7.94 4.48 1.34
CA GLU A 180 8.56 3.23 0.86
C GLU A 180 7.55 2.13 0.51
N ALA A 181 6.38 2.09 1.14
CA ALA A 181 5.46 0.94 1.01
C ALA A 181 4.04 1.31 0.58
N SER A 182 3.83 2.56 0.15
CA SER A 182 2.52 2.97 -0.35
C SER A 182 2.44 3.03 -1.86
N PHE A 183 1.24 2.71 -2.33
CA PHE A 183 0.89 2.55 -3.73
C PHE A 183 -0.13 3.63 -4.12
N PRO A 184 0.31 4.87 -4.42
CA PRO A 184 -0.58 6.00 -4.69
C PRO A 184 -1.15 5.98 -6.11
N ILE A 185 -2.48 5.95 -6.23
CA ILE A 185 -3.19 6.17 -7.49
C ILE A 185 -3.71 7.61 -7.49
N LEU A 186 -3.20 8.43 -8.41
CA LEU A 186 -3.62 9.84 -8.48
C LEU A 186 -4.92 9.97 -9.27
N GLY A 187 -5.86 10.73 -8.72
CA GLY A 187 -7.07 11.13 -9.41
C GLY A 187 -6.81 12.23 -10.43
N ARG A 188 -7.58 12.19 -11.52
CA ARG A 188 -7.61 13.25 -12.54
C ARG A 188 -8.92 14.04 -12.37
N GLY A 189 -8.85 15.34 -12.17
CA GLY A 189 -10.04 16.17 -11.96
C GLY A 189 -9.73 17.57 -11.45
N ARG A 190 -10.79 18.35 -11.18
CA ARG A 190 -10.68 19.70 -10.59
C ARG A 190 -10.31 19.68 -9.12
N GLU A 191 -10.72 18.63 -8.39
CA GLU A 191 -10.35 18.41 -7.00
C GLU A 191 -9.12 17.50 -6.95
N TRP A 192 -8.17 17.83 -6.08
CA TRP A 192 -7.04 16.97 -5.82
C TRP A 192 -7.57 15.68 -5.15
N ASN A 193 -7.19 14.52 -5.66
CA ASN A 193 -7.68 13.20 -5.22
C ASN A 193 -6.53 12.18 -5.34
N ARG A 194 -6.34 11.37 -4.30
CA ARG A 194 -5.33 10.31 -4.24
C ARG A 194 -5.87 9.12 -3.48
N VAL A 195 -5.75 7.94 -4.07
CA VAL A 195 -6.00 6.68 -3.38
C VAL A 195 -4.67 6.11 -2.92
N ILE A 196 -4.47 6.02 -1.62
CA ILE A 196 -3.29 5.42 -1.01
C ILE A 196 -3.63 3.98 -0.64
N THR A 197 -2.79 3.05 -1.08
CA THR A 197 -2.95 1.63 -0.83
C THR A 197 -1.71 1.10 -0.13
N ILE A 198 -1.87 0.36 0.98
CA ILE A 198 -0.77 -0.27 1.72
C ILE A 198 -1.13 -1.72 2.06
N LEU A 199 -0.12 -2.58 2.17
CA LEU A 199 -0.30 -4.00 2.53
C LEU A 199 -0.15 -4.20 4.03
N ALA A 200 -1.11 -4.87 4.66
CA ALA A 200 -1.02 -5.33 6.04
C ALA A 200 -1.13 -6.85 6.06
N PHE A 201 -0.76 -7.47 7.17
CA PHE A 201 -0.88 -8.92 7.32
C PHE A 201 -1.23 -9.33 8.74
N ASP A 202 -1.87 -10.50 8.87
CA ASP A 202 -2.04 -11.21 10.13
C ASP A 202 -1.32 -12.55 10.10
N GLY A 203 -0.48 -12.83 11.09
CA GLY A 203 0.38 -14.02 11.11
C GLY A 203 1.84 -13.62 11.02
N PHE A 204 2.64 -14.38 10.27
CA PHE A 204 4.09 -14.29 10.25
C PHE A 204 4.64 -14.08 8.84
N THR A 205 5.62 -13.18 8.70
CA THR A 205 6.44 -12.99 7.50
C THR A 205 7.89 -12.70 7.88
N ASP A 206 8.80 -12.77 6.90
CA ASP A 206 10.23 -12.65 7.08
C ASP A 206 10.88 -11.64 6.11
N ALA A 207 12.21 -11.53 6.17
CA ALA A 207 13.01 -10.59 5.39
C ALA A 207 12.78 -10.73 3.88
N ARG A 208 12.47 -11.93 3.37
CA ARG A 208 12.27 -12.16 1.94
C ARG A 208 11.10 -11.36 1.39
N TYR A 209 10.01 -11.26 2.15
CA TYR A 209 8.86 -10.43 1.75
C TYR A 209 9.24 -8.95 1.70
N PHE A 210 9.93 -8.45 2.74
CA PHE A 210 10.31 -7.04 2.84
C PHE A 210 11.33 -6.65 1.77
N ASP A 211 12.30 -7.52 1.48
CA ASP A 211 13.29 -7.34 0.41
C ASP A 211 12.61 -7.26 -0.96
N LEU A 212 11.74 -8.23 -1.28
CA LEU A 212 10.99 -8.20 -2.55
C LEU A 212 10.04 -7.02 -2.65
N LEU A 213 9.51 -6.52 -1.53
CA LEU A 213 8.68 -5.32 -1.51
C LEU A 213 9.53 -4.06 -1.75
N ALA A 214 10.72 -3.96 -1.15
CA ALA A 214 11.66 -2.87 -1.37
C ALA A 214 12.16 -2.85 -2.84
N ALA A 215 12.59 -4.00 -3.35
CA ALA A 215 13.07 -4.16 -4.72
C ALA A 215 11.97 -3.89 -5.78
N TYR A 216 10.70 -4.04 -5.41
CA TYR A 216 9.57 -3.80 -6.30
C TYR A 216 9.33 -2.29 -6.57
N HIS A 217 10.09 -1.37 -5.95
CA HIS A 217 9.83 0.06 -5.97
C HIS A 217 10.27 0.83 -7.24
N ILE A 218 9.49 1.86 -7.57
CA ILE A 218 9.70 3.08 -8.38
C ILE A 218 9.85 3.08 -9.92
N ARG A 219 10.46 2.13 -10.64
CA ARG A 219 10.70 2.36 -12.10
C ARG A 219 9.55 1.98 -13.04
N ASP A 220 8.96 0.80 -12.87
CA ASP A 220 7.87 0.34 -13.75
C ASP A 220 6.48 0.87 -13.33
N TRP A 221 6.37 1.27 -12.07
CA TRP A 221 5.13 1.76 -11.46
C TRP A 221 4.71 3.15 -11.94
N GLU A 222 5.64 4.06 -12.19
CA GLU A 222 5.28 5.38 -12.70
C GLU A 222 4.54 5.29 -14.04
N GLU A 223 4.96 4.40 -14.92
CA GLU A 223 4.30 4.21 -16.21
C GLU A 223 2.91 3.62 -16.01
N PHE A 224 2.78 2.63 -15.12
CA PHE A 224 1.50 2.01 -14.83
C PHE A 224 0.52 2.98 -14.15
N TYR A 225 0.95 3.73 -13.13
CA TYR A 225 0.14 4.78 -12.53
C TYR A 225 -0.14 5.90 -13.51
N ARG A 226 0.81 6.29 -14.38
CA ARG A 226 0.52 7.21 -15.48
C ARG A 226 -0.59 6.68 -16.37
N LYS A 227 -0.60 5.39 -16.67
CA LYS A 227 -1.68 4.77 -17.46
C LYS A 227 -3.01 4.73 -16.69
N LEU A 228 -3.03 4.39 -15.40
CA LEU A 228 -4.24 4.47 -14.56
C LEU A 228 -4.76 5.91 -14.40
N MET A 229 -3.86 6.88 -14.23
CA MET A 229 -4.15 8.31 -14.20
C MET A 229 -4.74 8.80 -15.52
N ALA A 230 -4.19 8.34 -16.65
CA ALA A 230 -4.66 8.72 -17.98
C ALA A 230 -6.15 8.39 -18.15
N VAL A 231 -6.58 7.25 -17.60
CA VAL A 231 -7.98 6.81 -17.58
C VAL A 231 -8.75 7.24 -16.33
N ALA A 232 -8.20 8.16 -15.52
CA ALA A 232 -8.85 8.67 -14.31
C ALA A 232 -9.36 7.55 -13.36
N ALA A 233 -8.60 6.44 -13.23
CA ALA A 233 -9.05 5.24 -12.53
C ALA A 233 -9.52 5.51 -11.09
N ALA A 234 -8.83 6.37 -10.35
CA ALA A 234 -9.21 6.74 -8.98
C ALA A 234 -10.58 7.46 -8.86
N ALA A 235 -11.09 8.05 -9.95
CA ALA A 235 -12.41 8.66 -9.98
C ALA A 235 -13.50 7.71 -10.51
N GLN A 236 -13.13 6.69 -11.28
CA GLN A 236 -14.07 5.78 -11.96
C GLN A 236 -14.27 4.46 -11.23
N LEU A 237 -13.24 3.96 -10.55
CA LEU A 237 -13.26 2.64 -9.95
C LEU A 237 -13.60 2.71 -8.44
N PRO A 238 -14.43 1.79 -7.94
CA PRO A 238 -14.58 1.57 -6.51
C PRO A 238 -13.23 1.26 -5.86
N LEU A 239 -13.05 1.72 -4.63
CA LEU A 239 -11.80 1.57 -3.87
C LEU A 239 -11.34 0.10 -3.81
N ARG A 240 -12.28 -0.84 -3.57
CA ARG A 240 -12.01 -2.29 -3.58
C ARG A 240 -11.36 -2.79 -4.87
N VAL A 241 -11.78 -2.28 -6.03
CA VAL A 241 -11.27 -2.71 -7.34
C VAL A 241 -9.85 -2.17 -7.54
N LEU A 242 -9.60 -0.91 -7.15
CA LEU A 242 -8.26 -0.33 -7.17
C LEU A 242 -7.29 -1.10 -6.27
N MET A 243 -7.72 -1.50 -5.08
CA MET A 243 -6.92 -2.29 -4.15
C MET A 243 -6.55 -3.65 -4.74
N LYS A 244 -7.52 -4.39 -5.31
CA LYS A 244 -7.26 -5.67 -5.99
C LYS A 244 -6.34 -5.51 -7.20
N LEU A 245 -6.51 -4.42 -7.98
CA LEU A 245 -5.65 -4.11 -9.11
C LEU A 245 -4.20 -3.89 -8.70
N VAL A 246 -3.96 -3.12 -7.63
CA VAL A 246 -2.58 -2.90 -7.12
C VAL A 246 -1.90 -4.23 -6.81
N VAL A 247 -2.59 -5.13 -6.12
CA VAL A 247 -2.06 -6.46 -5.76
C VAL A 247 -1.83 -7.33 -6.99
N ALA A 248 -2.75 -7.30 -7.96
CA ALA A 248 -2.62 -8.08 -9.18
C ALA A 248 -1.33 -7.76 -9.96
N LEU A 249 -0.78 -6.57 -9.78
CA LEU A 249 0.40 -6.09 -10.50
C LEU A 249 1.72 -6.45 -9.83
N PHE A 250 1.68 -7.00 -8.62
CA PHE A 250 2.88 -7.41 -7.91
C PHE A 250 3.69 -8.42 -8.73
N SER A 251 5.01 -8.32 -8.60
CA SER A 251 5.92 -9.22 -9.29
C SER A 251 5.65 -10.66 -8.88
N PRO A 252 5.90 -11.65 -9.76
CA PRO A 252 5.75 -13.06 -9.39
C PRO A 252 6.54 -13.45 -8.14
N GLY A 253 7.73 -12.86 -7.94
CA GLY A 253 8.55 -13.08 -6.75
C GLY A 253 7.85 -12.59 -5.48
N LEU A 254 7.36 -11.35 -5.48
CA LEU A 254 6.64 -10.77 -4.34
C LEU A 254 5.36 -11.54 -4.03
N VAL A 255 4.55 -11.85 -5.05
CA VAL A 255 3.32 -12.65 -4.87
C VAL A 255 3.64 -14.02 -4.27
N ARG A 256 4.70 -14.69 -4.73
CA ARG A 256 5.12 -15.97 -4.16
C ARG A 256 5.56 -15.84 -2.72
N ALA A 257 6.37 -14.83 -2.38
CA ALA A 257 6.79 -14.58 -1.01
C ALA A 257 5.59 -14.34 -0.09
N MET A 258 4.57 -13.61 -0.57
CA MET A 258 3.32 -13.45 0.14
C MET A 258 2.56 -14.78 0.30
N ALA A 259 2.46 -15.60 -0.76
CA ALA A 259 1.72 -16.84 -0.76
C ALA A 259 2.31 -17.92 0.17
N VAL A 260 3.64 -17.98 0.30
CA VAL A 260 4.32 -18.94 1.18
C VAL A 260 4.47 -18.46 2.62
N ALA A 261 4.28 -17.15 2.87
CA ALA A 261 4.27 -16.60 4.21
C ALA A 261 3.14 -17.22 5.04
N GLN A 262 3.37 -17.43 6.33
CA GLN A 262 2.36 -17.93 7.26
C GLN A 262 1.44 -16.78 7.70
N ALA A 263 0.87 -16.07 6.74
CA ALA A 263 0.12 -14.85 6.96
C ALA A 263 -1.14 -14.76 6.09
N ARG A 264 -2.16 -14.11 6.64
CA ARG A 264 -3.33 -13.62 5.91
C ARG A 264 -3.05 -12.20 5.48
N TRP A 265 -3.29 -11.90 4.21
CA TRP A 265 -2.95 -10.62 3.63
C TRP A 265 -4.17 -9.71 3.55
N ARG A 266 -3.96 -8.45 3.92
CA ARG A 266 -4.96 -7.38 3.85
C ARG A 266 -4.39 -6.21 3.06
N VAL A 267 -5.24 -5.53 2.32
CA VAL A 267 -4.93 -4.25 1.71
C VAL A 267 -5.72 -3.19 2.47
N LEU A 268 -5.06 -2.09 2.82
CA LEU A 268 -5.70 -0.93 3.41
C LEU A 268 -5.69 0.20 2.37
N GLY A 269 -6.88 0.64 1.98
CA GLY A 269 -7.10 1.68 0.99
C GLY A 269 -7.67 2.93 1.64
N ALA A 270 -7.09 4.09 1.35
CA ALA A 270 -7.59 5.39 1.78
C ALA A 270 -7.74 6.32 0.57
N ASN A 271 -8.98 6.75 0.28
CA ASN A 271 -9.26 7.77 -0.72
C ASN A 271 -9.22 9.15 -0.03
N LEU A 272 -8.22 9.95 -0.39
CA LEU A 272 -7.97 11.28 0.14
C LEU A 272 -8.24 12.32 -0.95
N ALA A 273 -9.11 13.29 -0.68
CA ALA A 273 -9.43 14.36 -1.62
C ALA A 273 -9.45 15.74 -0.97
N GLY A 274 -9.62 16.79 -1.78
CA GLY A 274 -9.76 18.16 -1.30
C GLY A 274 -8.50 18.98 -1.56
N ARG A 275 -7.84 19.46 -0.49
CA ARG A 275 -6.63 20.28 -0.60
C ARG A 275 -5.37 19.46 -0.31
N PRO A 276 -4.29 19.58 -1.10
CA PRO A 276 -3.08 18.75 -0.96
C PRO A 276 -2.50 18.67 0.46
N LYS A 277 -2.54 19.75 1.25
CA LYS A 277 -1.97 19.81 2.62
C LYS A 277 -3.00 19.72 3.73
N ALA A 278 -4.26 19.60 3.36
CA ALA A 278 -5.39 19.46 4.26
C ALA A 278 -6.44 18.54 3.61
N PRO A 279 -6.07 17.27 3.34
CA PRO A 279 -6.96 16.35 2.67
C PRO A 279 -8.15 15.99 3.56
N GLN A 280 -9.20 15.46 2.94
CA GLN A 280 -10.35 14.84 3.58
C GLN A 280 -10.38 13.37 3.20
N VAL A 281 -10.69 12.50 4.16
CA VAL A 281 -10.94 11.08 3.86
C VAL A 281 -12.32 10.97 3.21
N ARG A 282 -12.35 10.57 1.94
CA ARG A 282 -13.57 10.28 1.16
C ARG A 282 -13.96 8.82 1.21
N GLY A 283 -13.01 7.95 1.53
CA GLY A 283 -13.24 6.53 1.71
C GLY A 283 -12.07 5.89 2.44
N TYR A 284 -12.37 4.93 3.30
CA TYR A 284 -11.38 4.07 3.92
C TYR A 284 -11.94 2.65 3.84
N GLN A 285 -11.12 1.72 3.36
CA GLN A 285 -11.52 0.33 3.22
C GLN A 285 -10.36 -0.58 3.58
N GLU A 286 -10.70 -1.65 4.27
CA GLU A 286 -9.84 -2.79 4.51
C GLU A 286 -10.40 -3.96 3.70
N LEU A 287 -9.51 -4.66 2.98
CA LEU A 287 -9.89 -5.78 2.13
C LEU A 287 -8.92 -6.95 2.37
N GLU A 288 -9.45 -8.11 2.75
CA GLU A 288 -8.68 -9.34 2.74
C GLU A 288 -8.39 -9.77 1.29
N ILE A 289 -7.13 -10.09 0.99
CA ILE A 289 -6.66 -10.43 -0.36
C ILE A 289 -5.93 -11.78 -0.43
N THR A 290 -5.91 -12.55 0.67
CA THR A 290 -5.19 -13.84 0.73
C THR A 290 -5.54 -14.77 -0.45
N ALA A 291 -6.84 -14.91 -0.75
CA ALA A 291 -7.29 -15.73 -1.88
C ALA A 291 -6.80 -15.21 -3.24
N LEU A 292 -6.77 -13.88 -3.41
CA LEU A 292 -6.24 -13.26 -4.63
C LEU A 292 -4.73 -13.53 -4.77
N VAL A 293 -3.96 -13.40 -3.69
CA VAL A 293 -2.52 -13.71 -3.66
C VAL A 293 -2.27 -15.16 -4.08
N HIS A 294 -2.97 -16.13 -3.50
CA HIS A 294 -2.82 -17.54 -3.88
C HIS A 294 -3.26 -17.82 -5.32
N GLY A 295 -4.30 -17.15 -5.81
CA GLY A 295 -4.74 -17.23 -7.20
C GLY A 295 -3.67 -16.74 -8.17
N LEU A 296 -3.05 -15.60 -7.88
CA LEU A 296 -1.94 -15.04 -8.66
C LEU A 296 -0.69 -15.94 -8.61
N ASP A 297 -0.34 -16.46 -7.43
CA ASP A 297 0.79 -17.39 -7.29
C ASP A 297 0.59 -18.66 -8.11
N THR A 298 -0.62 -19.24 -8.06
CA THR A 298 -1.01 -20.39 -8.90
C THR A 298 -0.84 -20.10 -10.39
N LEU A 299 -1.23 -18.89 -10.84
CA LEU A 299 -1.04 -18.47 -12.23
C LEU A 299 0.45 -18.43 -12.59
N TYR A 300 1.26 -17.78 -11.76
CA TYR A 300 2.69 -17.60 -12.03
C TYR A 300 3.47 -18.91 -11.97
N GLU A 301 3.17 -19.79 -11.01
CA GLU A 301 3.74 -21.15 -10.94
C GLU A 301 3.50 -21.96 -12.21
N ARG A 302 2.36 -21.73 -12.87
CA ARG A 302 1.96 -22.45 -14.08
C ARG A 302 2.37 -21.72 -15.37
N GLY A 303 3.30 -20.78 -15.29
CA GLY A 303 3.87 -20.09 -16.46
C GLY A 303 2.92 -19.07 -17.09
N PHE A 304 2.00 -18.50 -16.31
CA PHE A 304 1.32 -17.27 -16.69
C PHE A 304 2.30 -16.10 -16.60
N MET A 305 2.22 -15.19 -17.58
CA MET A 305 3.03 -13.96 -17.57
C MET A 305 2.51 -12.99 -16.51
N ALA A 306 3.27 -11.94 -16.20
CA ALA A 306 2.83 -10.92 -15.24
C ALA A 306 1.46 -10.32 -15.64
N PHE A 307 0.60 -10.06 -14.66
CA PHE A 307 -0.74 -9.48 -14.89
C PHE A 307 -0.70 -8.13 -15.63
N SER A 308 0.40 -7.40 -15.51
CA SER A 308 0.67 -6.15 -16.25
C SER A 308 0.52 -6.30 -17.77
N GLU A 309 0.71 -7.49 -18.33
CA GLU A 309 0.49 -7.78 -19.75
C GLU A 309 -0.99 -7.67 -20.18
N LEU A 310 -1.92 -7.79 -19.23
CA LEU A 310 -3.36 -7.64 -19.45
C LEU A 310 -3.79 -6.17 -19.44
N PHE A 311 -2.87 -5.23 -19.19
CA PHE A 311 -3.22 -3.83 -19.02
C PHE A 311 -4.01 -3.21 -20.18
N PRO A 312 -3.73 -3.49 -21.47
CA PRO A 312 -4.56 -2.96 -22.56
C PRO A 312 -6.05 -3.33 -22.44
N LEU A 313 -6.35 -4.54 -21.97
CA LEU A 313 -7.73 -4.96 -21.72
C LEU A 313 -8.30 -4.31 -20.46
N VAL A 314 -7.54 -4.25 -19.37
CA VAL A 314 -7.94 -3.55 -18.13
C VAL A 314 -8.28 -2.09 -18.45
N ARG A 315 -7.43 -1.41 -19.22
CA ARG A 315 -7.63 -0.04 -19.69
C ARG A 315 -8.93 0.09 -20.49
N ALA A 316 -9.18 -0.80 -21.44
CA ALA A 316 -10.40 -0.80 -22.24
C ALA A 316 -11.66 -0.94 -21.38
N LEU A 317 -11.63 -1.80 -20.35
CA LEU A 317 -12.75 -1.95 -19.42
C LEU A 317 -12.97 -0.70 -18.57
N ILE A 318 -11.89 -0.08 -18.07
CA ILE A 318 -11.98 1.17 -17.29
C ILE A 318 -12.55 2.30 -18.15
N GLU A 319 -12.04 2.51 -19.37
CA GLU A 319 -12.53 3.56 -20.27
C GLU A 319 -13.99 3.33 -20.71
N ALA A 320 -14.44 2.07 -20.74
CA ALA A 320 -15.83 1.72 -21.04
C ALA A 320 -16.76 1.79 -19.82
N GLY A 321 -16.23 2.04 -18.61
CA GLY A 321 -17.00 2.03 -17.37
C GLY A 321 -17.43 0.63 -16.91
N GLU A 322 -16.78 -0.42 -17.40
CA GLU A 322 -17.15 -1.83 -17.18
C GLU A 322 -16.43 -2.39 -15.94
N VAL A 323 -16.71 -1.72 -14.82
CA VAL A 323 -16.14 -1.99 -13.50
C VAL A 323 -16.47 -3.41 -13.03
N ASP A 324 -17.72 -3.83 -13.21
CA ASP A 324 -18.20 -5.15 -12.78
C ASP A 324 -17.46 -6.28 -13.50
N ALA A 325 -17.14 -6.10 -14.78
CA ALA A 325 -16.38 -7.08 -15.54
C ALA A 325 -14.95 -7.22 -15.01
N LEU A 326 -14.30 -6.09 -14.72
CA LEU A 326 -12.95 -6.06 -14.16
C LEU A 326 -12.90 -6.67 -12.75
N GLU A 327 -13.87 -6.34 -11.92
CA GLU A 327 -13.99 -6.94 -10.60
C GLU A 327 -14.24 -8.45 -10.67
N SER A 328 -15.15 -8.89 -11.53
CA SER A 328 -15.43 -10.31 -11.76
C SER A 328 -14.18 -11.06 -12.22
N PHE A 329 -13.29 -10.43 -12.99
CA PHE A 329 -12.03 -11.05 -13.38
C PHE A 329 -11.11 -11.28 -12.17
N LEU A 330 -10.94 -10.27 -11.32
CA LEU A 330 -10.11 -10.35 -10.12
C LEU A 330 -10.69 -11.34 -9.10
N ASP A 331 -12.02 -11.38 -8.97
CA ASP A 331 -12.71 -12.36 -8.13
C ASP A 331 -12.58 -13.77 -8.67
N PHE A 332 -12.67 -13.96 -10.00
CA PHE A 332 -12.38 -15.25 -10.61
C PHE A 332 -10.94 -15.71 -10.32
N VAL A 333 -9.94 -14.83 -10.38
CA VAL A 333 -8.56 -15.17 -10.00
C VAL A 333 -8.49 -15.62 -8.53
N ALA A 334 -9.19 -14.93 -7.63
CA ALA A 334 -9.16 -15.22 -6.21
C ALA A 334 -9.90 -16.52 -5.82
N ILE A 335 -11.10 -16.76 -6.35
CA ILE A 335 -12.00 -17.82 -5.88
C ILE A 335 -12.38 -18.86 -6.93
N ARG A 336 -11.90 -18.73 -8.18
CA ARG A 336 -12.12 -19.68 -9.28
C ARG A 336 -13.60 -19.94 -9.61
N SER A 337 -14.45 -18.95 -9.35
CA SER A 337 -15.90 -19.03 -9.58
C SER A 337 -16.25 -18.92 -11.07
N LEU A 338 -16.91 -19.95 -11.61
CA LEU A 338 -17.36 -19.97 -13.01
C LEU A 338 -18.36 -18.85 -13.33
N ARG A 339 -19.12 -18.39 -12.32
CA ARG A 339 -20.01 -17.25 -12.45
C ARG A 339 -19.22 -15.98 -12.76
N ASP A 340 -18.13 -15.74 -12.04
CA ASP A 340 -17.33 -14.53 -12.21
C ASP A 340 -16.53 -14.57 -13.52
N LEU A 341 -16.06 -15.76 -13.92
CA LEU A 341 -15.51 -15.97 -15.26
C LEU A 341 -16.52 -15.62 -16.36
N TYR A 342 -17.76 -16.09 -16.23
CA TYR A 342 -18.83 -15.78 -17.19
C TYR A 342 -19.15 -14.28 -17.24
N LEU A 343 -19.29 -13.63 -16.08
CA LEU A 343 -19.57 -12.19 -15.98
C LEU A 343 -18.45 -11.36 -16.61
N PHE A 344 -17.19 -11.69 -16.31
CA PHE A 344 -16.04 -11.08 -16.96
C PHE A 344 -16.07 -11.28 -18.47
N ALA A 345 -16.20 -12.52 -18.95
CA ALA A 345 -16.19 -12.83 -20.37
C ALA A 345 -17.28 -12.06 -21.14
N ARG A 346 -18.49 -11.97 -20.56
CA ARG A 346 -19.62 -11.23 -21.14
C ARG A 346 -19.36 -9.73 -21.19
N GLY A 347 -18.88 -9.14 -20.10
CA GLY A 347 -18.59 -7.70 -20.03
C GLY A 347 -17.44 -7.30 -20.96
N ALA A 348 -16.36 -8.09 -20.96
CA ALA A 348 -15.22 -7.89 -21.85
C ALA A 348 -15.61 -8.02 -23.33
N PHE A 349 -16.38 -9.06 -23.69
CA PHE A 349 -16.87 -9.22 -25.06
C PHE A 349 -17.73 -8.04 -25.51
N SER A 350 -18.71 -7.65 -24.69
CA SER A 350 -19.60 -6.51 -24.98
C SER A 350 -18.82 -5.21 -25.17
N THR A 351 -17.78 -5.01 -24.36
CA THR A 351 -16.89 -3.85 -24.44
C THR A 351 -16.09 -3.84 -25.73
N LEU A 352 -15.42 -4.95 -26.04
CA LEU A 352 -14.60 -5.07 -27.23
C LEU A 352 -15.44 -4.92 -28.51
N GLU A 353 -16.65 -5.48 -28.56
CA GLU A 353 -17.54 -5.33 -29.71
C GLU A 353 -17.99 -3.87 -29.91
N ARG A 354 -18.36 -3.16 -28.83
CA ARG A 354 -18.68 -1.73 -28.92
C ARG A 354 -17.51 -0.91 -29.44
N MET A 355 -16.29 -1.19 -28.99
CA MET A 355 -15.08 -0.50 -29.46
C MET A 355 -14.77 -0.83 -30.93
N ARG A 356 -14.96 -2.09 -31.35
CA ARG A 356 -14.77 -2.54 -32.73
C ARG A 356 -15.71 -1.81 -33.69
N THR A 357 -16.99 -1.70 -33.34
CA THR A 357 -18.02 -1.04 -34.17
C THR A 357 -18.02 0.48 -34.06
N GLY A 358 -17.35 1.03 -33.04
CA GLY A 358 -17.25 2.47 -32.80
C GLY A 358 -16.59 3.22 -33.96
N ARG A 359 -16.88 4.52 -34.07
CA ARG A 359 -16.32 5.41 -35.10
C ARG A 359 -15.03 6.12 -34.67
N GLU A 360 -14.69 6.05 -33.39
CA GLU A 360 -13.51 6.72 -32.80
C GLU A 360 -12.21 5.95 -33.11
N PRO A 361 -11.25 6.53 -33.86
CA PRO A 361 -10.03 5.84 -34.26
C PRO A 361 -9.17 5.36 -33.07
N GLU A 362 -9.11 6.16 -31.99
CA GLU A 362 -8.35 5.82 -30.78
C GLU A 362 -8.90 4.56 -30.09
N LYS A 363 -10.23 4.43 -29.99
CA LYS A 363 -10.89 3.24 -29.44
C LYS A 363 -10.66 2.00 -30.30
N ARG A 364 -10.56 2.15 -31.63
CA ARG A 364 -10.23 1.03 -32.52
C ARG A 364 -8.78 0.55 -32.36
N LYS A 365 -7.84 1.48 -32.14
CA LYS A 365 -6.44 1.12 -31.83
C LYS A 365 -6.37 0.35 -30.51
N LEU A 366 -7.01 0.85 -29.46
CA LEU A 366 -7.07 0.18 -28.16
C LEU A 366 -7.78 -1.17 -28.25
N TRP A 367 -8.84 -1.30 -29.04
CA TRP A 367 -9.47 -2.59 -29.33
C TRP A 367 -8.48 -3.59 -29.91
N GLY A 368 -7.65 -3.21 -30.89
CA GLY A 368 -6.66 -4.10 -31.48
C GLY A 368 -5.62 -4.57 -30.45
N GLU A 369 -5.22 -3.69 -29.53
CA GLU A 369 -4.33 -4.05 -28.41
C GLU A 369 -5.01 -4.98 -27.40
N ALA A 370 -6.22 -4.65 -26.96
CA ALA A 370 -6.98 -5.42 -25.98
C ALA A 370 -7.43 -6.79 -26.50
N ALA A 371 -7.89 -6.88 -27.75
CA ALA A 371 -8.33 -8.13 -28.39
C ALA A 371 -7.20 -9.16 -28.47
N ARG A 372 -5.95 -8.72 -28.67
CA ARG A 372 -4.77 -9.59 -28.62
C ARG A 372 -4.54 -10.20 -27.25
N ARG A 373 -4.99 -9.55 -26.17
CA ARG A 373 -4.84 -10.03 -24.78
C ARG A 373 -5.98 -10.95 -24.32
N VAL A 374 -7.04 -11.14 -25.12
CA VAL A 374 -8.12 -12.08 -24.79
C VAL A 374 -7.60 -13.52 -24.67
N ARG A 375 -6.66 -13.93 -25.53
CA ARG A 375 -6.02 -15.26 -25.44
C ARG A 375 -5.27 -15.46 -24.13
N GLU A 376 -4.63 -14.41 -23.61
CA GLU A 376 -3.98 -14.47 -22.30
C GLU A 376 -4.99 -14.65 -21.18
N CYS A 377 -6.16 -14.01 -21.26
CA CYS A 377 -7.23 -14.24 -20.27
C CYS A 377 -7.78 -15.67 -20.32
N GLN A 378 -7.93 -16.24 -21.53
CA GLN A 378 -8.32 -17.65 -21.70
C GLN A 378 -7.26 -18.59 -21.13
N LYS A 379 -5.98 -18.30 -21.37
CA LYS A 379 -4.86 -19.05 -20.79
C LYS A 379 -4.92 -18.98 -19.26
N ALA A 380 -5.05 -17.79 -18.68
CA ALA A 380 -5.18 -17.61 -17.23
C ALA A 380 -6.34 -18.45 -16.65
N ALA A 381 -7.52 -18.38 -17.27
CA ALA A 381 -8.67 -19.17 -16.86
C ALA A 381 -8.41 -20.68 -16.94
N SER A 382 -7.80 -21.16 -18.03
CA SER A 382 -7.44 -22.57 -18.17
C SER A 382 -6.45 -23.02 -17.10
N LEU A 383 -5.44 -22.20 -16.79
CA LEU A 383 -4.43 -22.54 -15.77
C LEU A 383 -5.04 -22.63 -14.37
N LEU A 384 -5.97 -21.74 -14.04
CA LEU A 384 -6.67 -21.71 -12.75
C LEU A 384 -7.72 -22.82 -12.60
N LEU A 385 -8.47 -23.15 -13.64
CA LEU A 385 -9.52 -24.18 -13.59
C LEU A 385 -8.95 -25.61 -13.55
N THR A 386 -7.69 -25.78 -13.95
CA THR A 386 -6.99 -27.07 -13.92
C THR A 386 -6.03 -27.18 -12.73
N ALA A 387 -6.09 -26.23 -11.78
CA ALA A 387 -5.30 -26.18 -10.57
C ALA A 387 -6.11 -26.63 -9.36
#